data_AF-A0A8B6F3B8-F1
#
_entry.id   AF-A0A8B6F3B8-F1
#
_cell.length_a   1.000
_cell.length_b   1.000
_cell.length_c   1.000
_cell.angle_alpha   90.00
_cell.angle_beta   90.00
_cell.angle_gamma   90.00
#
_symmetry.space_group_name_H-M   'P 1'
#
loop_
_entity.id
_entity.type
_entity.pdbx_description
1 polymer ?
#
loop_
_entity_poly.entity_id
_entity_poly.type
_entity_poly.pdbx_seq_one_letter_code
_entity_poly.pdbx_strand_id
1 'polypeptide(L)'
;MQNIKLLVLGDGAVGKSCLLISYTTNAFPSDYVPTVFDNYSTNIMIDEKPVCVGFWDTAGQEDYDRLRPLSYPQTDIVLLCFSISGTDSLENITSRWIPEIDRYIPDCPRVLVGCKSDLRASNPDICVPRTEIEKVAKDAGLEYYETSALLQDGLKHCFDSAIRCGIAGSRKKTKSKSPFGIFKKKKPDDPIPPVMPPAGKAPWIEIETSTFAEDWQKMLEDPKFSDVTFLLEDGQQKLQAHTLVLCSASKYFCQILGLPNSKTTPHLP
;
A
#
# COMPACT_ATOMS: atom_id res chain seq x y z
N MET A 1 -23.32 -15.97 9.58
CA MET A 1 -22.52 -15.32 8.52
C MET A 1 -21.06 -15.56 8.86
N GLN A 2 -20.26 -16.08 7.93
CA GLN A 2 -18.82 -16.25 8.18
C GLN A 2 -18.16 -14.88 7.96
N ASN A 3 -17.40 -14.44 8.95
CA ASN A 3 -16.64 -13.19 8.90
C ASN A 3 -15.17 -13.54 8.69
N ILE A 4 -14.52 -12.90 7.73
CA ILE A 4 -13.12 -13.10 7.41
C ILE A 4 -12.42 -11.75 7.44
N LYS A 5 -11.34 -11.66 8.21
CA LYS A 5 -10.41 -10.54 8.18
C LYS A 5 -9.25 -10.85 7.23
N LEU A 6 -9.17 -10.10 6.13
CA LEU A 6 -8.11 -10.16 5.14
C LEU A 6 -7.19 -8.95 5.31
N LEU A 7 -5.92 -9.20 5.62
CA LEU A 7 -4.89 -8.18 5.78
C LEU A 7 -4.00 -8.11 4.54
N VAL A 8 -3.72 -6.92 4.03
CA VAL A 8 -2.81 -6.73 2.88
C VAL A 8 -1.50 -6.11 3.36
N LEU A 9 -0.39 -6.79 3.07
CA LEU A 9 0.98 -6.40 3.44
C LEU A 9 1.89 -6.36 2.20
N GLY A 10 3.04 -5.71 2.32
CA GLY A 10 4.00 -5.51 1.23
C GLY A 10 4.52 -4.10 1.17
N ASP A 11 5.57 -3.87 0.38
CA ASP A 11 6.29 -2.59 0.29
C ASP A 11 5.39 -1.41 -0.13
N GLY A 12 5.88 -0.19 0.10
CA GLY A 12 5.29 1.02 -0.47
C GLY A 12 5.16 0.91 -2.00
N ALA A 13 4.10 1.52 -2.56
CA ALA A 13 3.90 1.65 -4.01
C ALA A 13 3.79 0.35 -4.85
N VAL A 14 3.74 -0.85 -4.24
CA VAL A 14 3.57 -2.11 -4.98
C VAL A 14 2.19 -2.29 -5.59
N GLY A 15 1.17 -1.60 -5.07
CA GLY A 15 -0.20 -1.62 -5.60
C GLY A 15 -1.27 -2.22 -4.69
N LYS A 16 -1.01 -2.38 -3.38
CA LYS A 16 -1.97 -2.93 -2.39
C LYS A 16 -3.34 -2.25 -2.40
N SER A 17 -3.35 -0.92 -2.37
CA SER A 17 -4.58 -0.13 -2.32
C SER A 17 -5.33 -0.20 -3.65
N CYS A 18 -4.63 -0.10 -4.78
CA CYS A 18 -5.21 -0.32 -6.10
C CYS A 18 -5.81 -1.73 -6.22
N LEU A 19 -5.15 -2.75 -5.69
CA LEU A 19 -5.62 -4.14 -5.69
C LEU A 19 -6.96 -4.25 -4.94
N LEU A 20 -7.06 -3.68 -3.73
CA LEU A 20 -8.28 -3.69 -2.93
C LEU A 20 -9.41 -2.88 -3.55
N ILE A 21 -9.12 -1.67 -4.02
CA ILE A 21 -10.11 -0.79 -4.66
C ILE A 21 -10.63 -1.46 -5.93
N SER A 22 -9.76 -1.92 -6.83
CA SER A 22 -10.19 -2.57 -8.08
C SER A 22 -11.01 -3.82 -7.84
N TYR A 23 -10.67 -4.63 -6.82
CA TYR A 23 -11.46 -5.81 -6.48
C TYR A 23 -12.86 -5.46 -5.94
N THR A 24 -12.95 -4.41 -5.11
CA THR A 24 -14.22 -4.06 -4.44
C THR A 24 -15.15 -3.20 -5.30
N THR A 25 -14.60 -2.36 -6.17
CA THR A 25 -15.38 -1.40 -6.98
C THR A 25 -15.49 -1.80 -8.46
N ASN A 26 -14.73 -2.81 -8.91
CA ASN A 26 -14.54 -3.11 -10.34
C ASN A 26 -14.07 -1.89 -11.14
N ALA A 27 -13.26 -1.02 -10.52
CA ALA A 27 -12.70 0.16 -11.16
C ALA A 27 -11.30 0.48 -10.61
N PHE A 28 -10.39 0.87 -11.50
CA PHE A 28 -9.06 1.33 -11.10
C PHE A 28 -9.13 2.79 -10.59
N PRO A 29 -8.50 3.14 -9.45
CA PRO A 29 -8.53 4.50 -8.92
C PRO A 29 -7.82 5.50 -9.86
N SER A 30 -8.46 6.64 -10.14
CA SER A 30 -7.90 7.72 -10.97
C SER A 30 -6.79 8.50 -10.26
N ASP A 31 -6.93 8.67 -8.95
CA ASP A 31 -6.05 9.49 -8.12
C ASP A 31 -5.35 8.60 -7.09
N TYR A 32 -4.02 8.71 -7.03
CA TYR A 32 -3.24 8.00 -6.03
C TYR A 32 -3.23 8.77 -4.71
N VAL A 33 -3.89 8.21 -3.69
CA VAL A 33 -3.80 8.69 -2.31
C VAL A 33 -2.97 7.69 -1.50
N PRO A 34 -1.84 8.10 -0.88
CA PRO A 34 -1.04 7.22 -0.04
C PRO A 34 -1.85 6.68 1.15
N THR A 35 -1.87 5.35 1.32
CA THR A 35 -2.55 4.72 2.45
C THR A 35 -1.77 4.88 3.74
N VAL A 36 -2.47 5.36 4.78
CA VAL A 36 -2.04 5.25 6.18
C VAL A 36 -2.62 3.96 6.77
N PHE A 37 -3.94 3.84 6.75
CA PHE A 37 -4.70 2.66 7.17
C PHE A 37 -6.15 2.82 6.73
N ASP A 38 -6.73 1.80 6.09
CA ASP A 38 -8.15 1.81 5.72
C ASP A 38 -8.79 0.45 5.98
N ASN A 39 -9.98 0.46 6.59
CA ASN A 39 -10.75 -0.74 6.92
C ASN A 39 -12.12 -0.65 6.28
N TYR A 40 -12.38 -1.56 5.36
CA TYR A 40 -13.67 -1.66 4.69
C TYR A 40 -14.22 -3.08 4.83
N SER A 41 -15.54 -3.25 4.87
CA SER A 41 -16.16 -4.59 4.93
C SER A 41 -17.29 -4.70 3.91
N THR A 42 -17.34 -5.83 3.21
CA THR A 42 -18.41 -6.12 2.24
C THR A 42 -18.79 -7.59 2.25
N ASN A 43 -20.00 -7.87 1.76
CA ASN A 43 -20.47 -9.24 1.58
C ASN A 43 -20.11 -9.71 0.17
N ILE A 44 -19.35 -10.80 0.09
CA ILE A 44 -18.97 -11.44 -1.17
C ILE A 44 -19.50 -12.88 -1.22
N MET A 45 -19.72 -13.39 -2.42
CA MET A 45 -20.18 -14.76 -2.64
C MET A 45 -18.98 -15.66 -2.95
N ILE A 46 -18.61 -16.53 -2.00
CA ILE A 46 -17.57 -17.55 -2.18
C ILE A 46 -18.25 -18.92 -2.16
N ASP A 47 -18.11 -19.69 -3.25
CA ASP A 47 -18.73 -21.02 -3.41
C ASP A 47 -20.23 -21.02 -3.04
N GLU A 48 -20.95 -20.04 -3.60
CA GLU A 48 -22.39 -19.80 -3.39
C GLU A 48 -22.80 -19.48 -1.94
N LYS A 49 -21.82 -19.17 -1.07
CA LYS A 49 -22.06 -18.80 0.32
C LYS A 49 -21.69 -17.34 0.55
N PRO A 50 -22.57 -16.56 1.21
CA PRO A 50 -22.25 -15.19 1.59
C PRO A 50 -21.21 -15.19 2.71
N VAL A 51 -20.10 -14.50 2.47
CA VAL A 51 -19.00 -14.27 3.40
C VAL A 51 -18.84 -12.76 3.59
N CYS A 52 -18.85 -12.30 4.84
CA CYS A 52 -18.53 -10.92 5.16
C CYS A 52 -17.00 -10.82 5.26
N VAL A 53 -16.38 -10.10 4.34
CA VAL A 53 -14.94 -9.91 4.32
C VAL A 53 -14.65 -8.48 4.71
N GLY A 54 -13.85 -8.32 5.77
CA GLY A 54 -13.22 -7.06 6.07
C GLY A 54 -11.80 -7.03 5.52
N PHE A 55 -11.48 -5.96 4.81
CA PHE A 55 -10.18 -5.68 4.21
C PHE A 55 -9.44 -4.68 5.09
N TRP A 56 -8.22 -5.02 5.45
CA TRP A 56 -7.29 -4.14 6.17
C TRP A 56 -6.18 -3.73 5.20
N ASP A 57 -6.29 -2.52 4.64
CA ASP A 57 -5.22 -1.91 3.84
C ASP A 57 -4.18 -1.28 4.78
N THR A 58 -2.90 -1.55 4.56
CA THR A 58 -1.83 -1.06 5.42
C THR A 58 -0.75 -0.32 4.65
N ALA A 59 -0.17 0.69 5.30
CA ALA A 59 1.02 1.35 4.78
C ALA A 59 2.21 0.37 4.75
N GLY A 60 2.88 0.32 3.60
CA GLY A 60 4.08 -0.48 3.38
C GLY A 60 5.40 0.24 3.67
N GLN A 61 5.32 1.50 4.12
CA GLN A 61 6.50 2.31 4.45
C GLN A 61 6.96 2.04 5.88
N GLU A 62 8.26 2.22 6.13
CA GLU A 62 8.90 1.95 7.42
C GLU A 62 8.41 2.88 8.52
N ASP A 63 8.02 4.11 8.17
CA ASP A 63 7.43 5.09 9.09
C ASP A 63 6.22 4.55 9.87
N TYR A 64 5.58 3.51 9.34
CA TYR A 64 4.40 2.87 9.92
C TYR A 64 4.69 1.52 10.62
N ASP A 65 5.95 1.09 10.75
CA ASP A 65 6.32 -0.21 11.35
C ASP A 65 5.81 -0.39 12.78
N ARG A 66 5.64 0.70 13.54
CA ARG A 66 5.10 0.65 14.91
C ARG A 66 3.57 0.61 14.95
N LEU A 67 2.91 1.12 13.91
CA LEU A 67 1.46 1.18 13.81
C LEU A 67 0.88 -0.07 13.15
N ARG A 68 1.56 -0.61 12.13
CA ARG A 68 1.15 -1.81 11.40
C ARG A 68 0.78 -2.99 12.30
N PRO A 69 1.53 -3.30 13.39
CA PRO A 69 1.20 -4.38 14.34
C PRO A 69 -0.22 -4.32 14.91
N LEU A 70 -0.83 -3.13 15.00
CA LEU A 70 -2.20 -2.96 15.50
C LEU A 70 -3.25 -3.60 14.56
N SER A 71 -2.89 -3.86 13.31
CA SER A 71 -3.75 -4.46 12.29
C SER A 71 -3.74 -5.98 12.29
N TYR A 72 -2.78 -6.62 12.97
CA TYR A 72 -2.57 -8.07 12.95
C TYR A 72 -3.55 -8.91 13.80
N PRO A 73 -4.06 -8.43 14.96
CA PRO A 73 -4.95 -9.24 15.78
C PRO A 73 -6.16 -9.76 15.00
N GLN A 74 -6.47 -11.04 15.19
CA GLN A 74 -7.62 -11.72 14.58
C GLN A 74 -7.60 -11.79 13.05
N THR A 75 -6.44 -11.64 12.40
CA THR A 75 -6.34 -11.85 10.95
C THR A 75 -6.55 -13.33 10.59
N ASP A 76 -7.43 -13.55 9.60
CA ASP A 76 -7.76 -14.89 9.10
C ASP A 76 -6.93 -15.28 7.88
N ILE A 77 -6.51 -14.31 7.06
CA ILE A 77 -5.68 -14.51 5.87
C ILE A 77 -4.85 -13.24 5.58
N VAL A 78 -3.61 -13.42 5.12
CA VAL A 78 -2.76 -12.32 4.65
C VAL A 78 -2.52 -12.41 3.13
N LEU A 79 -2.67 -11.29 2.42
CA LEU A 79 -2.11 -11.09 1.09
C LEU A 79 -0.72 -10.46 1.22
N LEU A 80 0.31 -11.18 0.79
CA LEU A 80 1.68 -10.69 0.71
C LEU A 80 1.94 -10.15 -0.70
N CYS A 81 1.91 -8.83 -0.85
CA CYS A 81 2.00 -8.18 -2.15
C CYS A 81 3.43 -7.71 -2.45
N PHE A 82 3.87 -7.94 -3.69
CA PHE A 82 5.06 -7.32 -4.28
C PHE A 82 4.71 -6.83 -5.69
N SER A 83 5.55 -6.00 -6.30
CA SER A 83 5.37 -5.59 -7.69
C SER A 83 6.17 -6.48 -8.62
N ILE A 84 5.57 -6.97 -9.71
CA ILE A 84 6.29 -7.82 -10.66
C ILE A 84 7.46 -7.11 -11.35
N SER A 85 7.53 -5.78 -11.30
CA SER A 85 8.65 -4.97 -11.81
C SER A 85 9.59 -4.47 -10.72
N GLY A 86 9.47 -4.98 -9.48
CA GLY A 86 10.27 -4.55 -8.33
C GLY A 86 10.96 -5.73 -7.67
N THR A 87 12.19 -6.03 -8.09
CA THR A 87 13.01 -7.10 -7.52
C THR A 87 13.17 -6.95 -6.01
N ASP A 88 13.49 -5.74 -5.53
CA ASP A 88 13.61 -5.44 -4.09
C ASP A 88 12.32 -5.80 -3.34
N SER A 89 11.16 -5.52 -3.93
CA SER A 89 9.88 -5.85 -3.30
C SER A 89 9.61 -7.34 -3.19
N LEU A 90 10.15 -8.16 -4.11
CA LEU A 90 10.11 -9.61 -4.02
C LEU A 90 11.09 -10.13 -2.96
N GLU A 91 12.31 -9.60 -2.92
CA GLU A 91 13.30 -9.96 -1.89
C GLU A 91 12.79 -9.64 -0.48
N ASN A 92 12.12 -8.49 -0.32
CA ASN A 92 11.52 -8.07 0.94
C ASN A 92 10.43 -9.01 1.46
N ILE A 93 9.82 -9.85 0.61
CA ILE A 93 8.87 -10.87 1.07
C ILE A 93 9.52 -11.80 2.08
N THR A 94 10.71 -12.32 1.77
CA THR A 94 11.40 -13.31 2.61
C THR A 94 12.27 -12.65 3.68
N SER A 95 12.89 -11.51 3.36
CA SER A 95 13.79 -10.82 4.29
C SER A 95 13.06 -10.01 5.38
N ARG A 96 11.84 -9.53 5.10
CA ARG A 96 11.08 -8.64 5.99
C ARG A 96 9.69 -9.14 6.31
N TRP A 97 8.83 -9.31 5.30
CA TRP A 97 7.39 -9.45 5.51
C TRP A 97 7.01 -10.78 6.16
N ILE A 98 7.61 -11.90 5.70
CA ILE A 98 7.40 -13.20 6.34
C ILE A 98 7.88 -13.19 7.81
N PRO A 99 9.11 -12.76 8.13
CA PRO A 99 9.56 -12.62 9.52
C PRO A 99 8.64 -11.74 10.39
N GLU A 100 8.10 -10.64 9.84
CA GLU A 100 7.17 -9.78 10.57
C GLU A 100 5.84 -10.50 10.87
N ILE A 101 5.27 -11.20 9.90
CA ILE A 101 4.04 -11.97 10.10
C ILE A 101 4.28 -13.11 11.10
N ASP A 102 5.40 -13.81 11.00
CA ASP A 102 5.74 -14.91 11.91
C ASP A 102 5.89 -14.45 13.36
N ARG A 103 6.30 -13.20 13.57
CA ARG A 103 6.37 -12.59 14.91
C ARG A 103 5.00 -12.34 15.53
N TYR A 104 3.99 -11.94 14.74
CA TYR A 104 2.70 -11.48 15.27
C TYR A 104 1.56 -12.50 15.09
N ILE A 105 1.50 -13.21 13.96
CA ILE A 105 0.43 -14.15 13.59
C ILE A 105 0.98 -15.39 12.86
N PRO A 106 1.87 -16.19 13.47
CA PRO A 106 2.59 -17.28 12.78
C PRO A 106 1.66 -18.32 12.13
N ASP A 107 0.53 -18.64 12.76
CA ASP A 107 -0.44 -19.63 12.26
C ASP A 107 -1.42 -19.05 11.21
N CYS A 108 -1.29 -17.77 10.84
CA CYS A 108 -2.17 -17.17 9.85
C CYS A 108 -1.75 -17.63 8.45
N PRO A 109 -2.68 -18.22 7.66
CA PRO A 109 -2.39 -18.52 6.27
C PRO A 109 -2.08 -17.23 5.52
N ARG A 110 -1.25 -17.35 4.49
CA ARG A 110 -0.85 -16.23 3.65
C ARG A 110 -0.63 -16.69 2.21
N VAL A 111 -0.86 -15.81 1.25
CA VAL A 111 -0.62 -16.06 -0.18
C VAL A 111 0.25 -14.96 -0.76
N LEU A 112 1.09 -15.31 -1.73
CA LEU A 112 1.95 -14.36 -2.44
C LEU A 112 1.19 -13.78 -3.64
N VAL A 113 1.23 -12.46 -3.78
CA VAL A 113 0.52 -11.72 -4.83
C VAL A 113 1.48 -10.82 -5.60
N GLY A 114 1.68 -11.11 -6.87
CA GLY A 114 2.41 -10.26 -7.81
C GLY A 114 1.48 -9.21 -8.40
N CYS A 115 1.67 -7.96 -8.05
CA CYS A 115 0.89 -6.82 -8.55
C CYS A 115 1.51 -6.23 -9.83
N LYS A 116 0.67 -5.54 -10.61
CA LYS A 116 1.02 -4.86 -11.87
C LYS A 116 1.40 -5.83 -12.99
N SER A 117 0.71 -6.97 -13.09
CA SER A 117 1.00 -7.98 -14.11
C SER A 117 0.87 -7.49 -15.55
N ASP A 118 0.14 -6.39 -15.77
CA ASP A 118 0.06 -5.67 -17.04
C ASP A 118 1.42 -5.22 -17.58
N LEU A 119 2.39 -4.95 -16.71
CA LEU A 119 3.75 -4.59 -17.10
C LEU A 119 4.47 -5.71 -17.86
N ARG A 120 4.05 -6.97 -17.70
CA ARG A 120 4.65 -8.10 -18.41
C ARG A 120 4.38 -8.04 -19.92
N ALA A 121 3.26 -7.45 -20.32
CA ALA A 121 2.91 -7.26 -21.73
C ALA A 121 3.50 -5.97 -22.31
N SER A 122 3.58 -4.89 -21.52
CA SER A 122 4.08 -3.60 -21.99
C SER A 122 5.61 -3.49 -21.92
N ASN A 123 6.21 -3.86 -20.79
CA ASN A 123 7.63 -3.71 -20.50
C ASN A 123 8.21 -5.00 -19.87
N PRO A 124 8.37 -6.10 -20.63
CA PRO A 124 8.81 -7.38 -20.07
C PRO A 124 10.21 -7.33 -19.44
N ASP A 125 11.11 -6.47 -19.93
CA ASP A 125 12.52 -6.42 -19.50
C ASP A 125 12.73 -5.89 -18.07
N ILE A 126 11.76 -5.14 -17.53
CA ILE A 126 11.81 -4.66 -16.14
C ILE A 126 11.14 -5.64 -15.16
N CYS A 127 10.50 -6.69 -15.68
CA CYS A 127 9.72 -7.62 -14.86
C CYS A 127 10.58 -8.76 -14.37
N VAL A 128 10.41 -9.13 -13.10
CA VAL A 128 11.00 -10.34 -12.54
C VAL A 128 10.46 -11.58 -13.29
N PRO A 129 11.34 -12.51 -13.71
CA PRO A 129 10.93 -13.74 -14.36
C PRO A 129 9.98 -14.56 -13.47
N ARG A 130 8.93 -15.14 -14.09
CA ARG A 130 7.96 -15.97 -13.34
C ARG A 130 8.62 -17.13 -12.61
N THR A 131 9.61 -17.76 -13.22
CA THR A 131 10.36 -18.88 -12.64
C THR A 131 11.06 -18.50 -11.32
N GLU A 132 11.52 -17.27 -11.20
CA GLU A 132 12.17 -16.76 -9.99
C GLU A 132 11.14 -16.51 -8.89
N ILE A 133 10.01 -15.88 -9.24
CA ILE A 133 8.91 -15.63 -8.29
C ILE A 133 8.32 -16.96 -7.78
N GLU A 134 8.06 -17.90 -8.68
CA GLU A 134 7.54 -19.23 -8.33
C GLU A 134 8.52 -20.00 -7.44
N LYS A 135 9.82 -19.82 -7.64
CA LYS A 135 10.85 -20.37 -6.75
C LYS A 135 10.74 -19.77 -5.35
N VAL A 136 10.66 -18.44 -5.23
CA VAL A 136 10.47 -17.75 -3.93
C VAL A 136 9.18 -18.22 -3.24
N ALA A 137 8.08 -18.31 -3.98
CA ALA A 137 6.80 -18.79 -3.46
C ALA A 137 6.91 -20.24 -2.94
N LYS A 138 7.53 -21.12 -3.73
CA LYS A 138 7.72 -22.53 -3.37
C LYS A 138 8.62 -22.70 -2.15
N ASP A 139 9.75 -21.98 -2.10
CA ASP A 139 10.71 -22.04 -1.00
C ASP A 139 10.08 -21.51 0.31
N ALA A 140 9.18 -20.53 0.21
CA ALA A 140 8.39 -20.00 1.32
C ALA A 140 7.11 -20.81 1.65
N GLY A 141 6.77 -21.82 0.85
CA GLY A 141 5.55 -22.61 1.03
C GLY A 141 4.25 -21.85 0.76
N LEU A 142 4.27 -20.87 -0.14
CA LEU A 142 3.15 -19.98 -0.46
C LEU A 142 2.53 -20.32 -1.83
N GLU A 143 1.20 -20.24 -1.92
CA GLU A 143 0.52 -20.15 -3.22
C GLU A 143 0.75 -18.76 -3.83
N TYR A 144 0.96 -18.71 -5.15
CA TYR A 144 1.29 -17.50 -5.89
C TYR A 144 0.22 -17.14 -6.92
N TYR A 145 -0.13 -15.85 -6.98
CA TYR A 145 -1.05 -15.29 -7.96
C TYR A 145 -0.50 -14.00 -8.56
N GLU A 146 -0.63 -13.83 -9.89
CA GLU A 146 -0.41 -12.55 -10.57
C GLU A 146 -1.73 -11.80 -10.72
N THR A 147 -1.67 -10.48 -10.54
CA THR A 147 -2.82 -9.59 -10.60
C THR A 147 -2.48 -8.28 -11.31
N SER A 148 -3.42 -7.79 -12.12
CA SER A 148 -3.42 -6.42 -12.62
C SER A 148 -4.67 -5.72 -12.14
N ALA A 149 -4.49 -4.79 -11.20
CA ALA A 149 -5.57 -3.90 -10.78
C ALA A 149 -6.06 -3.02 -11.93
N LEU A 150 -5.17 -2.66 -12.87
CA LEU A 150 -5.45 -1.81 -14.02
C LEU A 150 -6.32 -2.53 -15.06
N LEU A 151 -5.96 -3.77 -15.39
CA LEU A 151 -6.69 -4.57 -16.39
C LEU A 151 -7.81 -5.43 -15.78
N GLN A 152 -7.98 -5.38 -14.45
CA GLN A 152 -8.87 -6.25 -13.68
C GLN A 152 -8.57 -7.75 -13.86
N ASP A 153 -7.32 -8.08 -14.17
CA ASP A 153 -6.87 -9.44 -14.43
C ASP A 153 -6.40 -10.13 -13.14
N GLY A 154 -6.72 -11.42 -13.00
CA GLY A 154 -6.32 -12.26 -11.87
C GLY A 154 -6.97 -11.92 -10.51
N LEU A 155 -7.64 -10.77 -10.37
CA LEU A 155 -8.21 -10.28 -9.10
C LEU A 155 -9.15 -11.29 -8.45
N LYS A 156 -10.24 -11.64 -9.13
CA LYS A 156 -11.28 -12.53 -8.57
C LYS A 156 -10.69 -13.87 -8.11
N HIS A 157 -9.83 -14.47 -8.94
CA HIS A 157 -9.21 -15.75 -8.64
C HIS A 157 -8.29 -15.68 -7.41
N CYS A 158 -7.46 -14.63 -7.30
CA CYS A 158 -6.60 -14.39 -6.16
C CYS A 158 -7.41 -14.24 -4.86
N PHE A 159 -8.41 -13.35 -4.85
CA PHE A 159 -9.21 -13.08 -3.66
C PHE A 159 -10.07 -14.28 -3.25
N ASP A 160 -10.75 -14.95 -4.19
CA ASP A 160 -11.57 -16.13 -3.88
C ASP A 160 -10.71 -17.24 -3.24
N SER A 161 -9.52 -17.51 -3.78
CA SER A 161 -8.60 -18.52 -3.25
C SER A 161 -8.06 -18.15 -1.88
N ALA A 162 -7.64 -16.88 -1.69
CA ALA A 162 -7.19 -16.38 -0.39
C ALA A 162 -8.29 -16.49 0.67
N ILE A 163 -9.52 -16.09 0.35
CA ILE A 163 -10.65 -16.14 1.28
C ILE A 163 -11.04 -17.58 1.61
N ARG A 164 -11.02 -18.50 0.64
CA ARG A 164 -11.18 -19.94 0.90
C ARG A 164 -10.12 -20.45 1.88
N CYS A 165 -8.86 -20.04 1.70
CA CYS A 165 -7.76 -20.39 2.61
C CYS A 165 -8.00 -19.85 4.03
N GLY A 166 -8.42 -18.60 4.17
CA GLY A 166 -8.80 -18.01 5.46
C GLY A 166 -9.96 -18.74 6.15
N ILE A 167 -11.01 -19.10 5.41
CA ILE A 167 -12.14 -19.89 5.91
C ILE A 167 -11.67 -21.26 6.42
N ALA A 168 -10.80 -21.94 5.67
CA ALA A 168 -10.24 -23.23 6.07
C ALA A 168 -9.36 -23.13 7.32
N GLY A 169 -8.54 -22.07 7.42
CA GLY A 169 -7.69 -21.79 8.58
C GLY A 169 -8.49 -21.50 9.86
N SER A 170 -9.55 -20.69 9.77
CA SER A 170 -10.43 -20.36 10.89
C SER A 170 -11.12 -21.59 11.50
N ARG A 171 -11.46 -22.59 10.67
CA ARG A 171 -12.01 -23.89 11.13
C ARG A 171 -11.01 -24.77 11.87
N LYS A 172 -9.70 -24.64 11.60
CA LYS A 172 -8.66 -25.39 12.34
C LYS A 172 -8.45 -24.81 13.74
N LYS A 173 -8.46 -23.48 13.88
CA LYS A 173 -8.36 -22.79 15.19
C LYS A 173 -9.47 -23.17 16.16
N THR A 174 -10.68 -23.45 15.66
CA THR A 174 -11.84 -23.85 16.48
C THR A 174 -11.81 -25.32 16.92
N LYS A 175 -11.16 -26.21 16.17
CA LYS A 175 -11.04 -27.65 16.49
C LYS A 175 -9.89 -28.01 17.43
N SER A 176 -8.88 -27.14 17.56
CA SER A 176 -7.68 -27.39 18.41
C SER A 176 -7.91 -27.25 19.92
N LYS A 177 -9.12 -26.91 20.39
CA LYS A 177 -9.42 -26.88 21.82
C LYS A 177 -9.79 -28.29 22.32
N SER A 178 -8.81 -28.99 22.90
CA SER A 178 -8.93 -30.33 23.52
C SER A 178 -10.02 -30.41 24.61
N PRO A 179 -10.68 -31.57 24.84
CA PRO A 179 -11.87 -31.71 25.69
C PRO A 179 -11.61 -32.34 27.08
N PHE A 180 -10.61 -31.90 27.85
CA PHE A 180 -10.38 -32.40 29.23
C PHE A 180 -10.35 -31.29 30.29
N GLY A 181 -11.35 -31.32 31.20
CA GLY A 181 -11.14 -31.12 32.64
C GLY A 181 -11.07 -29.70 33.23
N ILE A 182 -12.23 -29.12 33.53
CA ILE A 182 -12.60 -28.42 34.79
C ILE A 182 -11.47 -27.67 35.54
N PHE A 183 -11.34 -26.37 35.26
CA PHE A 183 -11.54 -25.30 36.25
C PHE A 183 -12.02 -24.08 35.45
N LYS A 184 -13.32 -23.77 35.51
CA LYS A 184 -13.78 -22.43 35.08
C LYS A 184 -13.22 -21.44 36.11
N LYS A 185 -12.00 -20.96 35.89
CA LYS A 185 -11.63 -19.62 36.37
C LYS A 185 -12.70 -18.71 35.77
N LYS A 186 -13.49 -18.08 36.64
CA LYS A 186 -14.37 -16.99 36.25
C LYS A 186 -13.47 -16.03 35.48
N LYS A 187 -13.72 -15.86 34.18
CA LYS A 187 -13.08 -14.78 33.43
C LYS A 187 -13.26 -13.53 34.30
N PRO A 188 -12.22 -12.76 34.61
CA PRO A 188 -12.46 -11.41 35.10
C PRO A 188 -13.41 -10.77 34.10
N ASP A 189 -14.50 -10.18 34.59
CA ASP A 189 -15.51 -9.56 33.72
C ASP A 189 -14.75 -8.71 32.70
N ASP A 190 -14.92 -9.04 31.41
CA ASP A 190 -14.31 -8.27 30.34
C ASP A 190 -14.69 -6.81 30.64
N PRO A 191 -13.72 -5.88 30.75
CA PRO A 191 -14.04 -4.51 31.11
C PRO A 191 -15.10 -4.04 30.13
N ILE A 192 -16.24 -3.61 30.67
CA ILE A 192 -17.37 -3.15 29.86
C ILE A 192 -16.77 -2.13 28.89
N PRO A 193 -16.79 -2.40 27.57
CA PRO A 193 -16.23 -1.46 26.63
C PRO A 193 -16.91 -0.13 26.89
N PRO A 194 -16.16 0.98 26.99
CA PRO A 194 -16.74 2.28 27.25
C PRO A 194 -17.84 2.49 26.22
N VAL A 195 -19.06 2.74 26.71
CA VAL A 195 -20.19 3.01 25.84
C VAL A 195 -19.80 4.24 25.03
N MET A 196 -19.66 4.04 23.72
CA MET A 196 -19.37 5.13 22.82
C MET A 196 -20.43 6.20 23.06
N PRO A 197 -20.05 7.45 23.42
CA PRO A 197 -21.02 8.51 23.51
C PRO A 197 -21.80 8.55 22.20
N PRO A 198 -23.10 8.92 22.23
CA PRO A 198 -23.88 9.06 21.01
C PRO A 198 -23.04 9.82 20.00
N ALA A 199 -22.88 9.26 18.80
CA ALA A 199 -22.07 9.90 17.77
C ALA A 199 -22.57 11.33 17.63
N GLY A 200 -21.77 12.29 18.12
CA GLY A 200 -22.06 13.69 17.88
C GLY A 200 -22.16 13.88 16.37
N LYS A 201 -22.94 14.87 15.92
CA LYS A 201 -22.82 15.27 14.53
C LYS A 201 -21.35 15.58 14.29
N ALA A 202 -20.74 14.86 13.34
CA ALA A 202 -19.39 15.17 12.91
C ALA A 202 -19.34 16.68 12.66
N PRO A 203 -18.36 17.39 13.24
CA PRO A 203 -18.26 18.82 12.99
C PRO A 203 -18.22 19.01 11.48
N TRP A 204 -18.93 20.02 11.00
CA TRP A 204 -18.83 20.42 9.61
C TRP A 204 -17.37 20.86 9.41
N ILE A 205 -16.59 20.01 8.74
CA ILE A 205 -15.24 20.35 8.31
C ILE A 205 -15.39 20.79 6.87
N GLU A 206 -15.33 22.09 6.66
CA GLU A 206 -15.15 22.65 5.34
C GLU A 206 -13.68 22.42 4.97
N ILE A 207 -13.45 21.40 4.14
CA ILE A 207 -12.12 21.15 3.59
C ILE A 207 -11.91 22.23 2.53
N GLU A 208 -11.15 23.26 2.88
CA GLU A 208 -10.72 24.26 1.91
C GLU A 208 -9.95 23.57 0.79
N THR A 209 -10.42 23.75 -0.44
CA THR A 209 -9.73 23.25 -1.61
C THR A 209 -8.35 23.87 -1.69
N SER A 210 -7.33 23.04 -1.89
CA SER A 210 -5.94 23.50 -2.00
C SER A 210 -5.80 24.60 -3.04
N THR A 211 -5.27 25.75 -2.62
CA THR A 211 -4.92 26.86 -3.52
C THR A 211 -3.55 26.68 -4.15
N PHE A 212 -2.88 25.53 -3.93
CA PHE A 212 -1.50 25.29 -4.33
C PHE A 212 -1.24 25.64 -5.80
N ALA A 213 -2.12 25.24 -6.73
CA ALA A 213 -1.95 25.54 -8.15
C ALA A 213 -2.04 27.05 -8.44
N GLU A 214 -3.02 27.74 -7.84
CA GLU A 214 -3.21 29.18 -8.02
C GLU A 214 -2.07 30.00 -7.38
N ASP A 215 -1.61 29.58 -6.20
CA ASP A 215 -0.51 30.22 -5.50
C ASP A 215 0.83 30.00 -6.22
N TRP A 216 1.03 28.82 -6.80
CA TRP A 216 2.19 28.53 -7.63
C TRP A 216 2.20 29.36 -8.90
N GLN A 217 1.04 29.52 -9.54
CA GLN A 217 0.91 30.37 -10.72
C GLN A 217 1.19 31.83 -10.39
N LYS A 218 0.61 32.37 -9.31
CA LYS A 218 0.89 33.74 -8.83
C LYS A 218 2.37 33.93 -8.51
N MET A 219 3.01 32.94 -7.87
CA MET A 219 4.44 32.98 -7.57
C MET A 219 5.29 33.03 -8.85
N LEU A 220 4.94 32.24 -9.87
CA LEU A 220 5.68 32.20 -11.14
C LEU A 220 5.51 33.47 -11.99
N GLU A 221 4.36 34.14 -11.86
CA GLU A 221 4.04 35.33 -12.65
C GLU A 221 4.48 36.65 -11.98
N ASP A 222 4.55 36.71 -10.65
CA ASP A 222 4.96 37.93 -9.92
C ASP A 222 6.50 38.05 -9.87
N PRO A 223 7.09 39.10 -10.49
CA PRO A 223 8.53 39.33 -10.49
C PRO A 223 9.18 39.44 -9.11
N LYS A 224 8.42 39.68 -8.04
CA LYS A 224 8.93 39.75 -6.66
C LYS A 224 9.49 38.43 -6.16
N PHE A 225 9.06 37.30 -6.74
CA PHE A 225 9.52 35.98 -6.35
C PHE A 225 10.64 35.45 -7.27
N SER A 226 11.03 36.21 -8.29
CA SER A 226 12.14 35.87 -9.17
C SER A 226 13.47 36.05 -8.46
N ASP A 227 14.32 35.04 -8.55
CA ASP A 227 15.67 34.99 -7.95
C ASP A 227 16.79 35.05 -9.01
N VAL A 228 16.43 35.09 -10.30
CA VAL A 228 17.36 35.24 -11.43
C VAL A 228 16.87 36.34 -12.36
N THR A 229 17.79 37.20 -12.82
CA THR A 229 17.52 38.20 -13.86
C THR A 229 18.51 38.04 -15.01
N PHE A 230 18.01 37.81 -16.23
CA PHE A 230 18.83 37.89 -17.44
C PHE A 230 18.89 39.33 -17.94
N LEU A 231 20.10 39.79 -18.24
CA LEU A 231 20.36 41.07 -18.88
C LEU A 231 20.54 40.83 -20.38
N LEU A 232 19.68 41.43 -21.20
CA LEU A 232 19.76 41.33 -22.66
C LEU A 232 20.80 42.32 -23.21
N GLU A 233 21.28 42.10 -24.44
CA GLU A 233 22.43 42.81 -25.04
C GLU A 233 22.28 44.34 -25.09
N ASP A 234 21.06 44.87 -25.06
CA ASP A 234 20.79 46.31 -25.04
C ASP A 234 20.90 46.95 -23.65
N GLY A 235 21.10 46.15 -22.59
CA GLY A 235 21.18 46.57 -21.19
C GLY A 235 19.91 47.22 -20.63
N GLN A 236 18.88 47.39 -21.46
CA GLN A 236 17.61 48.03 -21.12
C GLN A 236 16.54 47.00 -20.80
N GLN A 237 16.58 45.85 -21.47
CA GLN A 237 15.64 44.76 -21.24
C GLN A 237 16.17 43.76 -20.22
N LYS A 238 15.34 43.48 -19.22
CA LYS A 238 15.59 42.51 -18.16
C LYS A 238 14.52 41.44 -18.19
N LEU A 239 14.93 40.18 -18.17
CA LEU A 239 14.01 39.04 -18.06
C LEU A 239 14.13 38.44 -16.67
N GLN A 240 13.03 38.43 -15.92
CA GLN A 240 12.95 37.83 -14.60
C GLN A 240 12.63 36.34 -14.73
N ALA A 241 13.30 35.51 -13.93
CA ALA A 241 13.17 34.07 -13.97
C ALA A 241 13.35 33.45 -12.59
N HIS A 242 12.97 32.18 -12.49
CA HIS A 242 13.04 31.39 -11.27
C HIS A 242 14.08 30.28 -11.42
N THR A 243 15.07 30.21 -10.54
CA THR A 243 16.12 29.17 -10.52
C THR A 243 15.51 27.78 -10.59
N LEU A 244 14.44 27.55 -9.83
CA LEU A 244 13.73 26.27 -9.79
C LEU A 244 13.23 25.83 -11.17
N VAL A 245 12.66 26.76 -11.95
CA VAL A 245 12.12 26.47 -13.28
C VAL A 245 13.24 26.27 -14.29
N LEU A 246 14.30 27.08 -14.23
CA LEU A 246 15.44 26.95 -15.12
C LEU A 246 16.17 25.61 -14.91
N CYS A 247 16.38 25.23 -13.66
CA CYS A 247 17.07 24.01 -13.29
C CYS A 247 16.25 22.74 -13.57
N SER A 248 14.92 22.82 -13.49
CA SER A 248 14.05 21.71 -13.89
C SER A 248 14.02 21.52 -15.41
N ALA A 249 14.14 22.61 -16.18
CA ALA A 249 14.15 22.57 -17.64
C ALA A 249 15.50 22.12 -18.24
N SER A 250 16.63 22.46 -17.61
CA SER A 250 17.96 22.08 -18.11
C SER A 250 19.05 22.04 -17.03
N LYS A 251 19.86 20.98 -17.05
CA LYS A 251 21.05 20.82 -16.19
C LYS A 251 22.12 21.89 -16.43
N TYR A 252 22.10 22.53 -17.60
CA TYR A 252 22.99 23.64 -17.91
C TYR A 252 22.79 24.80 -16.91
N PHE A 253 21.54 25.09 -16.54
CA PHE A 253 21.26 26.13 -15.55
C PHE A 253 21.69 25.74 -14.15
N CYS A 254 21.62 24.45 -13.77
CA CYS A 254 22.22 23.99 -12.50
C CYS A 254 23.72 24.28 -12.45
N GLN A 255 24.43 24.05 -13.56
CA GLN A 255 25.87 24.30 -13.65
C GLN A 255 26.20 25.79 -13.58
N ILE A 256 25.49 26.65 -14.31
CA ILE A 256 25.72 28.10 -14.30
C ILE A 256 25.39 28.72 -12.94
N LEU A 257 24.30 28.28 -12.31
CA LEU A 257 23.82 28.82 -11.04
C LEU A 257 24.52 28.18 -9.83
N GLY A 258 25.52 27.30 -10.06
CA GLY A 258 26.32 26.68 -8.99
C GLY A 258 25.53 25.72 -8.09
N LEU A 259 24.44 25.15 -8.58
CA LEU A 259 23.61 24.22 -7.83
C LEU A 259 24.10 22.78 -7.97
N PRO A 260 24.06 21.98 -6.90
CA PRO A 260 24.50 20.59 -6.94
C PRO A 260 23.63 19.80 -7.92
N ASN A 261 24.28 19.09 -8.84
CA ASN A 261 23.58 18.12 -9.68
C ASN A 261 23.00 17.04 -8.77
N SER A 262 21.70 16.79 -8.86
CA SER A 262 20.92 15.84 -8.05
C SER A 262 21.34 14.36 -8.16
N LYS A 263 22.55 14.07 -8.68
CA LYS A 263 23.12 12.71 -8.82
C LYS A 263 24.33 12.42 -7.93
N THR A 264 24.73 13.31 -7.02
CA THR A 264 25.67 12.95 -5.96
C THR A 264 24.89 12.72 -4.68
N THR A 265 24.51 11.47 -4.43
CA THR A 265 24.24 10.99 -3.08
C THR A 265 25.45 11.35 -2.21
N PRO A 266 25.29 12.07 -1.08
CA PRO A 266 26.35 12.12 -0.10
C PRO A 266 26.45 10.71 0.50
N HIS A 267 27.56 10.03 0.24
CA HIS A 267 28.01 8.99 1.16
C HIS A 267 28.30 9.69 2.48
N LEU A 268 27.37 9.55 3.43
CA LEU A 268 27.62 9.89 4.83
C LEU A 268 28.61 8.86 5.41
N PRO A 269 29.63 9.30 6.16
CA PRO A 269 30.39 8.42 7.05
C PRO A 269 29.54 7.93 8.23
#